data_AF-A0A380TUV8-F1
#
_entry.id   AF-A0A380TUV8-F1
#
_cell.length_a   1.000
_cell.length_b   1.000
_cell.length_c   1.000
_cell.angle_alpha   90.00
_cell.angle_beta   90.00
_cell.angle_gamma   90.00
#
_symmetry.space_group_name_H-M   'P 1'
#
loop_
_entity.id
_entity.type
_entity.pdbx_description
1 polymer ?
#
loop_
_entity_poly.entity_id
_entity_poly.type
_entity_poly.pdbx_seq_one_letter_code
_entity_poly.pdbx_strand_id
1 'polypeptide(L)'
;MGALSFGHLPTAFVPSGPMGTKISNKYKVQVRQQYAAGLIGKDELQTMENDSYHSVGTCTFYGTANTNQLVFEAMGLMLPGSAFVPVNSKLREKLTALCAKQMLKIQSSGKAWVI
;
A
#
# COMPACT_ATOMS: atom_id res chain seq x y z
N MET A 1 2.58 16.09 -1.62
CA MET A 1 2.44 17.52 -1.96
C MET A 1 2.90 18.44 -0.84
N GLY A 2 2.31 18.41 0.36
CA GLY A 2 2.72 19.32 1.45
C GLY A 2 4.21 19.29 1.79
N ALA A 3 4.84 18.11 1.83
CA ALA A 3 6.28 18.00 2.06
C ALA A 3 7.16 18.67 0.97
N LEU A 4 6.70 18.73 -0.28
CA LEU A 4 7.46 19.33 -1.37
C LEU A 4 7.60 20.84 -1.23
N SER A 5 6.64 21.50 -0.58
CA SER A 5 6.74 22.91 -0.21
C SER A 5 7.94 23.18 0.72
N PHE A 6 8.45 22.14 1.37
CA PHE A 6 9.64 22.15 2.21
C PHE A 6 10.70 21.19 1.66
N GLY A 7 10.90 21.15 0.34
CA GLY A 7 11.83 20.20 -0.31
C GLY A 7 13.31 20.32 0.11
N HIS A 8 13.66 21.33 0.91
CA HIS A 8 14.96 21.47 1.56
C HIS A 8 15.08 20.66 2.87
N LEU A 9 13.97 20.17 3.42
CA LEU A 9 13.96 19.32 4.61
C LEU A 9 13.98 17.84 4.20
N PRO A 10 14.81 17.01 4.86
CA PRO A 10 14.81 15.58 4.61
C PRO A 10 13.42 14.98 4.85
N THR A 11 12.89 14.31 3.82
CA THR A 11 11.56 13.67 3.87
C THR A 11 11.64 12.26 3.28
N ALA A 12 10.90 11.34 3.89
CA ALA A 12 10.64 10.00 3.36
C ALA A 12 9.14 9.69 3.35
N PHE A 13 8.72 8.89 2.39
CA PHE A 13 7.44 8.22 2.42
C PHE A 13 7.59 6.81 3.01
N VAL A 14 6.71 6.47 3.95
CA VAL A 14 6.63 5.12 4.52
C VAL A 14 5.24 4.56 4.20
N PRO A 15 5.13 3.58 3.28
CA PRO A 15 3.84 2.98 3.00
C PRO A 15 3.36 2.11 4.15
N SER A 16 2.04 2.06 4.34
CA SER A 16 1.40 1.04 5.19
C SER A 16 1.54 -0.35 4.55
N GLY A 17 1.28 -0.45 3.24
CA GLY A 17 1.33 -1.68 2.47
C GLY A 17 -0.04 -2.32 2.21
N PRO A 18 -0.11 -3.29 1.28
CA PRO A 18 -1.36 -3.97 0.94
C PRO A 18 -1.84 -4.90 2.05
N MET A 19 -3.15 -5.13 2.05
CA MET A 19 -3.76 -6.24 2.78
C MET A 19 -3.32 -7.60 2.20
N GLY A 20 -3.56 -8.68 2.95
CA GLY A 20 -3.31 -10.04 2.45
C GLY A 20 -4.19 -10.38 1.22
N THR A 21 -3.77 -11.36 0.41
CA THR A 21 -4.61 -11.86 -0.68
C THR A 21 -5.54 -12.95 -0.16
N LYS A 22 -6.86 -12.78 -0.39
CA LYS A 22 -7.89 -13.80 -0.07
C LYS A 22 -8.62 -14.28 -1.33
N ILE A 23 -9.42 -13.41 -1.96
CA ILE A 23 -10.14 -13.72 -3.19
C ILE A 23 -9.69 -12.84 -4.37
N SER A 24 -9.81 -13.36 -5.59
CA SER A 24 -9.43 -12.64 -6.81
C SER A 24 -10.44 -11.55 -7.18
N ASN A 25 -9.98 -10.49 -7.84
CA ASN A 25 -10.87 -9.43 -8.35
C ASN A 25 -11.86 -9.95 -9.39
N LYS A 26 -11.48 -10.95 -10.20
CA LYS A 26 -12.37 -11.57 -11.19
C LYS A 26 -13.58 -12.20 -10.50
N TYR A 27 -13.35 -12.91 -9.39
CA TYR A 27 -14.41 -13.51 -8.61
C TYR A 27 -15.36 -12.46 -8.00
N LYS A 28 -14.80 -11.36 -7.45
CA LYS A 28 -15.60 -10.24 -6.93
C LYS A 28 -16.56 -9.66 -7.97
N VAL A 29 -16.04 -9.40 -9.17
CA VAL A 29 -16.83 -8.86 -10.29
C VAL A 29 -17.92 -9.84 -10.70
N GLN A 30 -17.60 -11.12 -10.83
CA GLN A 30 -18.55 -12.15 -11.19
C GLN A 30 -19.73 -12.25 -10.20
N VAL A 31 -19.45 -12.28 -8.89
CA VAL A 31 -20.50 -12.35 -7.86
C VAL A 31 -21.39 -11.11 -7.90
N ARG A 32 -20.81 -9.91 -8.06
CA ARG A 32 -21.58 -8.66 -8.20
C ARG A 32 -22.48 -8.65 -9.44
N GLN A 33 -21.99 -9.20 -10.55
CA GLN A 33 -22.78 -9.36 -11.78
C GLN A 33 -23.94 -10.35 -11.59
N GLN A 34 -23.70 -11.48 -10.94
CA GLN A 34 -24.74 -12.46 -10.63
C GLN A 34 -25.82 -11.90 -9.71
N TYR A 35 -25.42 -11.12 -8.69
CA TYR A 35 -26.37 -10.45 -7.80
C TYR A 35 -27.20 -9.42 -8.56
N ALA A 36 -26.58 -8.59 -9.39
CA ALA A 36 -27.28 -7.60 -10.22
C ALA A 36 -28.25 -8.25 -11.23
N ALA A 37 -27.97 -9.48 -11.68
CA ALA A 37 -28.84 -10.27 -12.55
C ALA A 37 -29.94 -11.04 -11.79
N GLY A 38 -30.00 -10.95 -10.45
CA GLY A 38 -30.96 -11.68 -9.62
C GLY A 38 -30.69 -13.18 -9.50
N LEU A 39 -29.48 -13.65 -9.86
CA LEU A 39 -29.11 -15.06 -9.87
C LEU A 39 -28.64 -15.59 -8.50
N ILE A 40 -28.25 -14.69 -7.59
CA ILE A 40 -27.82 -15.01 -6.23
C ILE A 40 -28.47 -14.07 -5.22
N GLY A 41 -28.54 -14.51 -3.97
CA GLY A 41 -29.09 -13.75 -2.87
C GLY A 41 -28.12 -12.74 -2.27
N LYS A 42 -28.61 -12.01 -1.26
CA LYS A 42 -27.82 -11.04 -0.50
C LYS A 42 -26.74 -11.72 0.34
N ASP A 43 -26.98 -12.94 0.82
CA ASP A 43 -26.07 -13.66 1.70
C ASP A 43 -24.78 -14.06 0.97
N GLU A 44 -24.88 -14.50 -0.29
CA GLU A 44 -23.73 -14.78 -1.13
C GLU A 44 -22.93 -13.51 -1.46
N LEU A 45 -23.63 -12.41 -1.77
CA LEU A 45 -22.97 -11.12 -1.99
C LEU A 45 -22.22 -10.66 -0.74
N GLN A 46 -22.85 -10.72 0.43
CA GLN A 46 -22.26 -10.28 1.69
C GLN A 46 -21.06 -11.13 2.08
N THR A 47 -21.12 -12.45 1.85
CA THR A 47 -19.98 -13.34 2.08
C THR A 47 -18.79 -12.94 1.22
N MET A 48 -19.01 -12.66 -0.07
CA MET A 48 -17.96 -12.21 -0.98
C MET A 48 -17.39 -10.82 -0.60
N GLU A 49 -18.22 -9.88 -0.16
CA GLU A 49 -17.76 -8.56 0.29
C GLU A 49 -16.92 -8.66 1.57
N ASN A 50 -17.32 -9.49 2.54
CA ASN A 50 -16.53 -9.76 3.75
C ASN A 50 -15.16 -10.37 3.40
N ASP A 51 -15.13 -11.27 2.43
CA ASP A 51 -13.88 -11.85 1.93
C ASP A 51 -13.03 -10.86 1.13
N SER A 52 -13.66 -9.86 0.50
CA SER A 52 -12.99 -8.80 -0.22
C SER A 52 -12.22 -7.84 0.69
N TYR A 53 -12.75 -7.57 1.89
CA TYR A 53 -12.21 -6.63 2.88
C TYR A 53 -11.86 -7.34 4.19
N HIS A 54 -11.14 -8.45 4.08
CA HIS A 54 -10.89 -9.41 5.17
C HIS A 54 -9.75 -9.02 6.12
N SER A 55 -8.96 -7.98 5.83
CA SER A 55 -7.85 -7.54 6.68
C SER A 55 -7.48 -6.09 6.46
N VAL A 56 -6.69 -5.53 7.39
CA VAL A 56 -6.13 -4.18 7.28
C VAL A 56 -5.15 -4.05 6.12
N GLY A 57 -5.00 -2.84 5.58
CA GLY A 57 -4.06 -2.51 4.51
C GLY A 57 -4.75 -1.91 3.27
N THR A 58 -3.96 -1.52 2.28
CA THR A 58 -4.47 -1.03 0.99
C THR A 58 -5.05 -2.18 0.15
N CYS A 59 -5.70 -1.86 -0.96
CA CYS A 59 -6.24 -2.84 -1.91
C CYS A 59 -5.18 -3.88 -2.33
N THR A 60 -5.60 -5.09 -2.70
CA THR A 60 -4.70 -6.17 -3.16
C THR A 60 -4.27 -6.07 -4.62
N PHE A 61 -4.71 -5.03 -5.33
CA PHE A 61 -4.49 -4.85 -6.78
C PHE A 61 -3.89 -3.48 -7.06
N TYR A 62 -3.47 -3.24 -8.31
CA TYR A 62 -2.91 -1.97 -8.77
C TYR A 62 -3.98 -0.86 -8.93
N GLY A 63 -4.68 -0.54 -7.84
CA GLY A 63 -5.48 0.67 -7.72
C GLY A 63 -4.62 1.85 -7.27
N THR A 64 -5.25 3.02 -7.10
CA THR A 64 -4.57 4.30 -6.82
C THR A 64 -3.53 4.22 -5.70
N ALA A 65 -3.87 3.57 -4.58
CA ALA A 65 -2.95 3.46 -3.44
C ALA A 65 -1.67 2.68 -3.78
N ASN A 66 -1.78 1.57 -4.50
CA ASN A 66 -0.64 0.72 -4.83
C ASN A 66 0.16 1.27 -6.02
N THR A 67 -0.51 1.89 -6.98
CA THR A 67 0.16 2.60 -8.09
C THR A 67 0.97 3.79 -7.57
N ASN A 68 0.42 4.59 -6.65
CA ASN A 68 1.17 5.70 -6.07
C ASN A 68 2.37 5.23 -5.22
N GLN A 69 2.24 4.11 -4.52
CA GLN A 69 3.38 3.49 -3.82
C GLN A 69 4.50 3.11 -4.79
N LEU A 70 4.16 2.50 -5.94
CA LEU A 70 5.13 2.21 -7.00
C LEU A 70 5.80 3.48 -7.54
N VAL A 71 5.01 4.52 -7.82
CA VAL A 71 5.53 5.80 -8.33
C VAL A 71 6.49 6.42 -7.32
N PHE A 72 6.15 6.42 -6.03
CA PHE A 72 7.02 6.98 -5.00
C PHE A 72 8.31 6.20 -4.82
N GLU A 73 8.26 4.88 -4.96
CA GLU A 73 9.45 4.03 -4.96
C GLU A 73 10.34 4.33 -6.16
N ALA A 74 9.76 4.43 -7.36
CA ALA A 74 10.47 4.79 -8.58
C ALA A 74 11.09 6.20 -8.52
N MET A 75 10.44 7.15 -7.84
CA MET A 75 10.98 8.49 -7.60
C MET A 75 12.08 8.54 -6.53
N GLY A 76 12.37 7.43 -5.85
CA GLY A 76 13.37 7.39 -4.77
C GLY A 76 12.93 8.08 -3.48
N LEU A 77 11.62 8.22 -3.26
CA LEU A 77 11.04 8.90 -2.08
C LEU A 77 10.81 7.97 -0.88
N MET A 78 11.14 6.69 -1.01
CA MET A 78 10.94 5.64 -0.02
C MET A 78 12.02 4.57 -0.19
N LEU A 79 12.17 3.68 0.79
CA LEU A 79 13.13 2.58 0.69
C LEU A 79 12.82 1.67 -0.52
N PRO A 80 13.83 1.25 -1.30
CA PRO A 80 13.66 0.26 -2.35
C PRO A 80 13.07 -1.05 -1.82
N GLY A 81 12.16 -1.66 -2.60
CA GLY A 81 11.46 -2.89 -2.28
C GLY A 81 10.35 -2.75 -1.23
N SER A 82 9.97 -1.53 -0.84
CA SER A 82 9.03 -1.33 0.27
C SER A 82 7.57 -1.10 -0.13
N ALA A 83 7.24 -0.87 -1.42
CA ALA A 83 5.87 -0.59 -1.88
C ALA A 83 4.88 -1.71 -1.58
N PHE A 84 5.24 -2.96 -1.87
CA PHE A 84 4.28 -4.07 -1.84
C PHE A 84 4.41 -4.99 -0.63
N VAL A 85 5.18 -4.58 0.38
CA VAL A 85 5.34 -5.34 1.61
C VAL A 85 4.03 -5.26 2.44
N PRO A 86 3.37 -6.40 2.75
CA PRO A 86 2.08 -6.37 3.45
C PRO A 86 2.17 -5.71 4.83
N VAL A 87 1.09 -5.04 5.23
CA VAL A 87 1.04 -4.22 6.45
C VAL A 87 1.40 -5.00 7.73
N ASN A 88 0.99 -6.26 7.84
CA ASN A 88 1.22 -7.10 9.03
C ASN A 88 2.51 -7.94 8.95
N SER A 89 3.36 -7.71 7.95
CA SER A 89 4.62 -8.47 7.84
C SER A 89 5.67 -7.97 8.83
N LYS A 90 6.46 -8.89 9.39
CA LYS A 90 7.66 -8.53 10.19
C LYS A 90 8.65 -7.67 9.39
N LEU A 91 8.63 -7.78 8.07
CA LEU A 91 9.46 -6.96 7.18
C LEU A 91 9.02 -5.50 7.16
N ARG A 92 7.70 -5.21 7.19
CA ARG A 92 7.18 -3.84 7.24
C ARG A 92 7.73 -3.07 8.43
N GLU A 93 7.70 -3.67 9.62
CA GLU A 93 8.23 -3.06 10.84
C GLU A 93 9.73 -2.74 10.72
N LYS A 94 10.52 -3.70 10.21
CA LYS A 94 11.95 -3.51 9.97
C LYS A 94 12.25 -2.41 8.96
N LEU A 95 11.46 -2.32 7.88
CA LEU A 95 11.60 -1.28 6.87
C LEU A 95 11.26 0.10 7.43
N THR A 96 10.20 0.22 8.24
CA THR A 96 9.86 1.47 8.93
C THR A 96 11.01 1.92 9.84
N ALA A 97 11.56 1.01 10.65
CA ALA A 97 12.70 1.31 11.52
C ALA A 97 13.96 1.68 10.72
N LEU A 98 14.22 1.01 9.59
CA LEU A 98 15.34 1.32 8.71
C LEU A 98 15.18 2.70 8.06
N CYS A 99 13.96 3.06 7.63
CA CYS A 99 13.66 4.35 7.05
C CYS A 99 13.98 5.48 8.04
N ALA A 100 13.54 5.34 9.31
CA ALA A 100 13.88 6.29 10.36
C ALA A 100 15.40 6.45 10.56
N LYS A 101 16.15 5.33 10.59
CA LYS A 101 17.63 5.38 10.68
C LYS A 101 18.26 6.07 9.47
N GLN A 102 17.74 5.81 8.27
CA GLN A 102 18.24 6.43 7.04
C GLN A 102 17.99 7.94 7.03
N MET A 103 16.83 8.38 7.50
CA MET A 103 16.51 9.81 7.63
C MET A 103 17.46 10.56 8.57
N LEU A 104 17.85 9.94 9.69
CA LEU A 104 18.84 10.53 10.60
C LEU A 104 20.22 10.68 9.95
N LYS A 105 20.64 9.70 9.13
CA LYS A 105 21.90 9.79 8.38
C LYS A 105 21.85 10.91 7.34
N ILE A 106 20.75 11.00 6.58
CA ILE A 106 20.56 12.06 5.58
C ILE A 106 20.67 13.44 6.25
N GLN A 107 19.93 13.66 7.34
CA GLN A 107 20.00 14.90 8.12
C GLN A 107 21.42 15.25 8.58
N SER A 108 22.18 14.27 9.11
CA SER A 108 23.56 14.51 9.56
C SER A 108 24.55 14.81 8.44
N SER A 109 24.27 14.34 7.22
CA SER A 109 25.18 14.46 6.08
C SER A 109 25.04 15.78 5.31
N GLY A 110 23.97 16.55 5.56
CA GLY A 110 23.62 17.74 4.78
C GLY A 110 23.32 17.47 3.31
N LYS A 111 23.30 16.20 2.88
CA LYS A 111 22.96 15.80 1.51
C LYS A 111 21.45 15.67 1.39
N ALA A 112 20.93 16.17 0.27
CA ALA A 112 19.50 16.34 0.10
C ALA A 112 18.76 15.12 -0.49
N TRP A 113 19.42 14.05 -0.95
CA TRP A 113 18.71 13.05 -1.78
C TRP A 113 19.15 11.59 -1.66
N VAL A 114 18.12 10.75 -1.80
CA VAL A 114 18.05 9.28 -1.95
C VAL A 114 18.15 8.48 -0.65
N ILE A 115 17.05 7.79 -0.34
CA ILE A 115 16.94 6.77 0.71
C ILE A 115 17.52 5.46 0.20
#